data_AF-A0AAW7S650-F1
#
_entry.id   AF-A0AAW7S650-F1
#
_cell.length_a   1.000
_cell.length_b   1.000
_cell.length_c   1.000
_cell.angle_alpha   90.00
_cell.angle_beta   90.00
_cell.angle_gamma   90.00
#
_symmetry.space_group_name_H-M   'P 1'
#
loop_
_entity.id
_entity.type
_entity.pdbx_description
1 polymer ?
#
loop_
_entity_poly.entity_id
_entity_poly.type
_entity_poly.pdbx_seq_one_letter_code
_entity_poly.pdbx_strand_id
1 'polypeptide(L)'
;MIRTISHSPVLVSALLTCVLTYVAGVFVWGGQFVFGLPLSPSSGALPEIVKYDLLMRLSVGSLAAPIVETFLFQWLPIRLLRRTFGGNVWSAIGVSTLVFGATHGYSILYVAVALWGGLIFATVFVLRDYPGGRPFLVVATAHAARNTLASILI
;
A
#
# COMPACT_ATOMS: atom_id res chain seq x y z
N MET A 1 9.67 -0.33 -16.89
CA MET A 1 9.00 -0.12 -15.59
C MET A 1 9.95 -0.23 -14.40
N ILE A 2 10.49 -1.41 -14.03
CA ILE A 2 11.30 -1.58 -12.80
C ILE A 2 12.47 -0.58 -12.71
N ARG A 3 13.33 -0.51 -13.73
CA ARG A 3 14.47 0.44 -13.83
C ARG A 3 14.04 1.92 -13.75
N THR A 4 12.82 2.23 -14.18
CA THR A 4 12.20 3.55 -14.07
C THR A 4 11.87 3.83 -12.60
N ILE A 5 11.09 2.94 -11.96
CA ILE A 5 10.68 3.10 -10.56
C ILE A 5 11.89 3.16 -9.61
N SER A 6 12.95 2.38 -9.85
CA SER A 6 14.15 2.41 -9.03
C SER A 6 14.89 3.75 -9.12
N HIS A 7 15.18 4.29 -10.31
CA HIS A 7 16.10 5.44 -10.46
C HIS A 7 15.47 6.78 -10.88
N SER A 8 14.19 6.84 -11.25
CA SER A 8 13.51 8.11 -11.58
C SER A 8 13.34 9.03 -10.34
N PRO A 9 13.02 10.32 -10.55
CA PRO A 9 12.69 11.25 -9.46
C PRO A 9 11.57 10.73 -8.54
N VAL A 10 11.61 11.14 -7.27
CA VAL A 10 10.68 10.68 -6.21
C VAL A 10 9.21 10.76 -6.65
N LEU A 11 8.79 11.87 -7.25
CA LEU A 11 7.42 12.07 -7.72
C LEU A 11 7.03 11.09 -8.84
N VAL A 12 7.90 10.87 -9.84
CA VAL A 12 7.64 9.94 -10.95
C VAL A 12 7.47 8.51 -10.43
N SER A 13 8.36 8.08 -9.54
CA SER A 13 8.26 6.74 -8.94
C SER A 13 7.06 6.60 -8.01
N ALA A 14 6.68 7.66 -7.29
CA ALA A 14 5.47 7.65 -6.45
C ALA A 14 4.19 7.54 -7.28
N LEU A 15 4.08 8.30 -8.38
CA LEU A 15 2.96 8.23 -9.32
C LEU A 15 2.85 6.85 -9.98
N LEU A 16 3.96 6.29 -10.49
CA LEU A 16 3.98 4.94 -11.06
C LEU A 16 3.60 3.87 -10.03
N THR A 17 4.01 4.03 -8.77
CA THR A 17 3.65 3.11 -7.67
C THR A 17 2.15 3.21 -7.36
N CYS A 18 1.61 4.42 -7.27
CA CYS A 18 0.17 4.66 -7.06
C CYS A 18 -0.67 4.01 -8.18
N VAL A 19 -0.34 4.28 -9.45
CA VAL A 19 -1.00 3.67 -10.62
C VAL A 19 -0.96 2.15 -10.56
N LEU A 20 0.17 1.54 -10.18
CA LEU A 20 0.26 0.08 -10.04
C LEU A 20 -0.67 -0.48 -8.96
N THR A 21 -0.86 0.21 -7.83
CA THR A 21 -1.82 -0.26 -6.81
C THR A 21 -3.28 -0.19 -7.30
N TYR A 22 -3.62 0.77 -8.17
CA TYR A 22 -4.93 0.82 -8.80
C TYR A 22 -5.11 -0.27 -9.86
N VAL A 23 -4.11 -0.50 -10.72
CA VAL A 23 -4.14 -1.57 -11.72
C VAL A 23 -4.29 -2.94 -11.06
N ALA A 24 -3.52 -3.23 -10.02
CA ALA A 24 -3.65 -4.47 -9.25
C ALA A 24 -5.03 -4.58 -8.56
N GLY A 25 -5.54 -3.48 -8.01
CA GLY A 25 -6.90 -3.40 -7.48
C GLY A 25 -7.97 -3.77 -8.51
N VAL A 26 -7.91 -3.20 -9.72
CA VAL A 26 -8.85 -3.50 -10.81
C VAL A 26 -8.87 -4.99 -11.17
N PHE A 27 -7.72 -5.66 -11.18
CA PHE A 27 -7.67 -7.12 -11.39
C PHE A 27 -8.34 -7.92 -10.25
N VAL A 28 -8.18 -7.50 -9.00
CA VAL A 28 -8.81 -8.16 -7.83
C VAL A 28 -10.34 -7.97 -7.84
N TRP A 29 -10.81 -6.73 -8.05
CA TRP A 29 -12.25 -6.43 -8.15
C TRP A 29 -12.90 -7.08 -9.38
N GLY A 30 -12.23 -7.04 -10.54
CA GLY A 30 -12.67 -7.70 -11.76
C GLY A 30 -12.73 -9.22 -11.61
N GLY A 31 -11.75 -9.82 -10.94
CA GLY A 31 -11.77 -11.25 -10.60
C GLY A 31 -12.95 -11.63 -9.72
N GLN A 32 -13.25 -10.86 -8.67
CA GLN A 32 -14.45 -11.08 -7.86
C GLN A 32 -15.73 -11.02 -8.70
N PHE A 33 -15.85 -9.99 -9.55
CA PHE A 33 -17.03 -9.78 -10.40
C PHE A 33 -17.25 -10.92 -11.40
N VAL A 34 -16.21 -11.31 -12.13
CA VAL A 34 -16.27 -12.37 -13.16
C VAL A 34 -16.57 -13.74 -12.56
N PHE A 35 -16.04 -14.06 -11.38
CA PHE A 35 -16.23 -15.36 -10.73
C PHE A 35 -17.33 -15.38 -9.65
N GLY A 36 -18.09 -14.28 -9.47
CA GLY A 36 -19.21 -14.20 -8.52
C GLY A 36 -18.82 -14.44 -7.05
N LEU A 37 -17.57 -14.18 -6.67
CA LEU A 37 -17.04 -14.62 -5.37
C LEU A 37 -17.62 -13.79 -4.21
N PRO A 38 -18.10 -14.41 -3.12
CA PRO A 38 -18.72 -13.71 -1.98
C PRO A 38 -17.67 -13.13 -1.02
N LEU A 39 -16.74 -12.31 -1.52
CA LEU A 39 -15.64 -11.72 -0.75
C LEU A 39 -15.89 -10.24 -0.36
N SER A 40 -16.94 -9.63 -0.92
CA SER A 40 -17.43 -8.28 -0.60
C SER A 40 -17.73 -8.14 0.90
N PRO A 41 -17.66 -6.91 1.46
CA PRO A 41 -18.19 -6.65 2.79
C PRO A 41 -19.68 -7.00 2.88
N SER A 42 -20.14 -7.43 4.05
CA SER A 42 -21.56 -7.57 4.34
C SER A 42 -22.26 -6.20 4.29
N SER A 43 -23.56 -6.19 3.97
CA SER A 43 -24.35 -4.96 3.84
C SER A 43 -24.26 -4.08 5.10
N GLY A 44 -23.69 -2.88 4.96
CA GLY A 44 -23.47 -1.94 6.07
C GLY A 44 -22.09 -2.00 6.73
N ALA A 45 -21.21 -2.95 6.37
CA ALA A 45 -19.81 -2.97 6.78
C ALA A 45 -18.97 -1.92 6.00
N LEU A 46 -19.32 -0.64 6.16
CA LEU A 46 -18.53 0.47 5.64
C LEU A 46 -17.29 0.70 6.50
N PRO A 47 -16.12 0.70 5.86
CA PRO A 47 -14.29 1.17 6.86
C PRO A 47 -14.46 2.51 7.59
N GLU A 48 -13.94 2.56 8.82
CA GLU A 48 -14.39 3.58 9.78
C GLU A 48 -14.10 5.01 9.31
N ILE A 49 -12.97 5.21 8.62
CA ILE A 49 -12.55 6.50 8.08
C ILE A 49 -13.60 7.15 7.16
N VAL A 50 -14.46 6.35 6.49
CA VAL A 50 -15.53 6.85 5.60
C VAL A 50 -16.64 7.58 6.35
N LYS A 51 -16.80 7.33 7.66
CA LYS A 51 -17.83 7.93 8.52
C LYS A 51 -17.51 9.37 8.95
N TYR A 52 -16.26 9.81 8.75
CA TYR A 52 -15.79 11.15 9.12
C TYR A 52 -15.91 12.12 7.93
N ASP A 53 -15.76 13.41 8.18
CA ASP A 53 -15.87 14.44 7.16
C ASP A 53 -14.68 14.46 6.19
N LEU A 54 -14.80 15.21 5.09
CA LEU A 54 -13.75 15.30 4.07
C LEU A 54 -12.44 15.85 4.65
N LEU A 55 -12.49 16.80 5.60
CA LEU A 55 -11.29 17.37 6.21
C LEU A 55 -10.53 16.31 7.01
N MET A 56 -11.19 15.58 7.91
CA MET A 56 -10.57 14.52 8.70
C MET A 56 -10.09 13.35 7.82
N ARG A 57 -10.82 13.01 6.75
CA ARG A 57 -10.41 11.99 5.76
C ARG A 57 -9.15 12.38 4.98
N LEU A 58 -8.99 13.65 4.64
CA LEU A 58 -7.76 14.16 4.00
C LEU A 58 -6.61 14.26 5.03
N SER A 59 -6.81 14.87 6.19
CA SER A 59 -5.76 15.07 7.20
C SER A 59 -5.28 13.76 7.84
N VAL A 60 -6.20 12.86 8.23
CA VAL A 60 -5.86 11.60 8.88
C VAL A 60 -5.64 10.50 7.84
N GLY A 61 -6.68 10.16 7.07
CA GLY A 61 -6.66 9.02 6.15
C GLY A 61 -5.73 9.16 4.95
N SER A 62 -5.46 10.39 4.51
CA SER A 62 -4.69 10.66 3.28
C SER A 62 -3.30 11.26 3.52
N LEU A 63 -3.02 11.79 4.71
CA LEU A 63 -1.71 12.35 5.06
C LEU A 63 -1.05 11.63 6.26
N ALA A 64 -1.67 11.66 7.44
CA ALA A 64 -1.04 11.12 8.65
C ALA A 64 -0.91 9.59 8.62
N ALA A 65 -2.00 8.86 8.33
CA ALA A 65 -2.01 7.41 8.32
C ALA A 65 -1.04 6.80 7.29
N PRO A 66 -0.99 7.24 6.00
CA PRO A 66 -0.02 6.74 5.03
C PRO A 66 1.45 6.88 5.45
N ILE A 67 1.81 7.92 6.22
CA ILE A 67 3.16 8.08 6.78
C ILE A 67 3.43 7.06 7.89
N VAL A 68 2.50 6.93 8.86
CA VAL A 68 2.59 5.98 9.97
C VAL A 68 2.61 4.53 9.46
N GLU A 69 1.77 4.20 8.50
CA GLU A 69 1.70 2.88 7.88
C GLU A 69 2.97 2.56 7.08
N THR A 70 3.52 3.53 6.33
CA THR A 70 4.81 3.35 5.64
C THR A 70 5.95 3.09 6.62
N PHE A 71 5.88 3.65 7.83
CA PHE A 71 6.82 3.35 8.91
C PHE A 71 6.60 1.93 9.48
N LEU A 72 5.38 1.61 9.93
CA LEU A 72 5.08 0.36 10.64
C LEU A 72 5.13 -0.88 9.74
N PHE A 73 4.71 -0.77 8.48
CA PHE A 73 4.46 -1.93 7.63
C PHE A 73 5.46 -2.11 6.48
N GLN A 74 6.20 -1.07 6.09
CA GLN A 74 7.29 -1.18 5.11
C GLN A 74 8.65 -0.92 5.76
N TRP A 75 8.90 0.27 6.33
CA TRP A 75 10.22 0.60 6.88
C TRP A 75 10.64 -0.38 7.99
N LEU A 76 9.79 -0.58 9.00
CA LEU A 76 10.13 -1.36 10.19
C LEU A 76 10.41 -2.85 9.89
N PRO A 77 9.50 -3.64 9.28
CA PRO A 77 9.75 -5.04 9.00
C PRO A 77 10.89 -5.27 8.00
N ILE A 78 11.02 -4.42 6.96
CA ILE A 78 12.10 -4.55 5.97
C ILE A 78 13.46 -4.22 6.61
N ARG A 79 13.52 -3.22 7.51
CA ARG A 79 14.75 -2.88 8.25
C ARG A 79 15.12 -3.97 9.26
N LEU A 80 14.19 -4.40 10.11
CA LEU A 80 14.43 -5.46 11.09
C LEU A 80 14.88 -6.75 10.41
N LEU A 81 14.13 -7.25 9.43
CA LEU A 81 14.46 -8.54 8.82
C LEU A 81 15.79 -8.49 8.06
N ARG A 82 16.04 -7.46 7.23
CA ARG A 82 17.26 -7.39 6.40
C ARG A 82 18.52 -6.91 7.14
N ARG A 83 18.40 -6.18 8.25
CA ARG A 83 19.56 -5.60 8.97
C ARG A 83 19.79 -6.17 10.37
N THR A 84 18.76 -6.68 11.03
CA THR A 84 18.87 -7.25 12.39
C THR A 84 18.87 -8.78 12.34
N PHE A 85 18.00 -9.39 11.53
CA PHE A 85 17.85 -10.85 11.45
C PHE A 85 18.54 -11.50 10.23
N GLY A 86 19.26 -10.73 9.40
CA GLY A 86 19.98 -11.23 8.23
C GLY A 86 19.11 -11.87 7.13
N GLY A 87 17.79 -11.68 7.18
CA GLY A 87 16.83 -12.29 6.28
C GLY A 87 16.94 -11.78 4.84
N ASN A 88 16.65 -12.68 3.90
CA ASN A 88 16.75 -12.37 2.47
C ASN A 88 15.69 -11.35 2.02
N VAL A 89 15.86 -10.83 0.80
CA VAL A 89 15.01 -9.76 0.26
C VAL A 89 13.55 -10.18 0.07
N TRP A 90 13.29 -11.44 -0.27
CA TRP A 90 11.95 -11.96 -0.55
C TRP A 90 11.16 -12.21 0.72
N SER A 91 11.79 -12.74 1.78
CA SER A 91 11.13 -12.86 3.10
C SER A 91 10.83 -11.48 3.71
N ALA A 92 11.68 -10.48 3.49
CA ALA A 92 11.42 -9.10 3.94
C ALA A 92 10.21 -8.47 3.23
N ILE A 93 10.09 -8.67 1.92
CA ILE A 93 8.91 -8.26 1.13
C ILE A 93 7.67 -9.03 1.60
N GLY A 94 7.78 -10.36 1.79
CA GLY A 94 6.67 -11.21 2.22
C GLY A 94 6.11 -10.83 3.59
N VAL A 95 6.97 -10.67 4.61
CA VAL A 95 6.55 -10.25 5.96
C VAL A 95 5.92 -8.85 5.93
N SER A 96 6.55 -7.90 5.24
CA SER A 96 5.99 -6.55 5.06
C SER A 96 4.60 -6.57 4.42
N THR A 97 4.43 -7.39 3.37
CA THR A 97 3.16 -7.57 2.67
C THR A 97 2.08 -8.18 3.56
N LEU A 98 2.41 -9.27 4.27
CA LEU A 98 1.45 -10.00 5.10
C LEU A 98 0.98 -9.18 6.30
N VAL A 99 1.88 -8.48 6.99
CA VAL A 99 1.51 -7.64 8.13
C VAL A 99 0.68 -6.44 7.68
N PHE A 100 0.98 -5.84 6.52
CA PHE A 100 0.14 -4.79 5.93
C PHE A 100 -1.28 -5.29 5.59
N GLY A 101 -1.38 -6.44 4.90
CA GLY A 101 -2.69 -7.01 4.54
C GLY A 101 -3.51 -7.46 5.75
N ALA A 102 -2.86 -8.02 6.78
CA ALA A 102 -3.54 -8.53 7.97
C ALA A 102 -4.19 -7.44 8.84
N THR A 103 -3.65 -6.21 8.85
CA THR A 103 -4.27 -5.08 9.56
C THR A 103 -5.47 -4.47 8.82
N HIS A 104 -5.65 -4.82 7.55
CA HIS A 104 -6.79 -4.40 6.72
C HIS A 104 -7.97 -5.40 6.82
N GLY A 105 -8.26 -5.93 8.02
CA GLY A 105 -9.19 -7.04 8.31
C GLY A 105 -10.69 -6.76 8.14
N TYR A 106 -11.06 -6.05 7.07
CA TYR A 106 -12.34 -5.37 6.85
C TYR A 106 -13.35 -6.19 6.03
N SER A 107 -12.85 -6.85 4.98
CA SER A 107 -13.49 -7.94 4.24
C SER A 107 -12.41 -8.76 3.56
N ILE A 108 -12.70 -9.98 3.11
CA ILE A 108 -11.69 -10.82 2.45
C ILE A 108 -11.20 -10.15 1.15
N LEU A 109 -12.10 -9.48 0.41
CA LEU A 109 -11.72 -8.68 -0.75
C LEU A 109 -10.79 -7.51 -0.40
N TYR A 110 -11.08 -6.79 0.69
CA TYR A 110 -10.26 -5.65 1.11
C TYR A 110 -8.88 -6.09 1.61
N VAL A 111 -8.80 -7.20 2.33
CA VAL A 111 -7.52 -7.86 2.67
C VAL A 111 -6.76 -8.25 1.39
N ALA A 112 -7.42 -8.83 0.39
CA ALA A 112 -6.78 -9.18 -0.88
C ALA A 112 -6.23 -7.95 -1.63
N VAL A 113 -7.01 -6.87 -1.73
CA VAL A 113 -6.55 -5.59 -2.30
C VAL A 113 -5.39 -4.98 -1.50
N ALA A 114 -5.45 -5.06 -0.16
CA ALA A 114 -4.39 -4.59 0.72
C ALA A 114 -3.10 -5.42 0.56
N LEU A 115 -3.19 -6.74 0.44
CA LEU A 115 -2.02 -7.61 0.15
C LEU A 115 -1.35 -7.22 -1.17
N TRP A 116 -2.11 -6.97 -2.24
CA TRP A 116 -1.53 -6.50 -3.51
C TRP A 116 -0.90 -5.10 -3.39
N GLY A 117 -1.55 -4.17 -2.67
CA GLY A 117 -0.98 -2.85 -2.38
C GLY A 117 0.33 -2.94 -1.56
N GLY A 118 0.32 -3.74 -0.50
CA GLY A 118 1.46 -4.01 0.37
C GLY A 118 2.63 -4.64 -0.37
N LEU A 119 2.37 -5.59 -1.27
CA LEU A 119 3.38 -6.23 -2.13
C LEU A 119 4.07 -5.20 -3.03
N ILE A 120 3.29 -4.32 -3.66
CA ILE A 120 3.79 -3.24 -4.50
C ILE A 120 4.62 -2.25 -3.66
N PHE A 121 4.09 -1.79 -2.53
CA PHE A 121 4.79 -0.86 -1.63
C PHE A 121 6.10 -1.45 -1.07
N ALA A 122 6.10 -2.70 -0.60
CA ALA A 122 7.28 -3.38 -0.09
C ALA A 122 8.34 -3.59 -1.18
N THR A 123 7.92 -4.00 -2.38
CA THR A 123 8.81 -4.18 -3.54
C THR A 123 9.44 -2.85 -3.96
N VAL A 124 8.66 -1.76 -4.04
CA VAL A 124 9.17 -0.42 -4.37
C VAL A 124 10.09 0.13 -3.27
N PHE A 125 9.77 -0.12 -2.00
CA PHE A 125 10.63 0.24 -0.87
C PHE A 125 12.01 -0.41 -1.01
N VAL A 126 12.06 -1.72 -1.31
CA VAL A 126 13.31 -2.46 -1.54
C VAL A 126 14.05 -1.95 -2.78
N LEU A 127 13.36 -1.78 -3.92
CA LEU A 127 13.96 -1.30 -5.18
C LEU A 127 14.58 0.10 -5.07
N ARG A 128 14.19 0.88 -4.06
CA ARG A 128 14.72 2.21 -3.77
C ARG A 128 15.59 2.29 -2.51
N ASP A 129 15.91 1.16 -1.89
CA ASP A 129 16.77 1.08 -0.70
C ASP A 129 18.28 1.11 -1.05
N TYR A 130 18.66 2.07 -1.89
CA TYR A 130 20.03 2.38 -2.29
C TYR A 130 20.42 3.81 -1.85
N PRO A 131 21.71 4.18 -1.80
CA PRO A 131 22.15 5.52 -1.40
C PRO A 131 21.46 6.63 -2.20
N GLY A 132 20.78 7.55 -1.51
CA GLY A 132 20.00 8.63 -2.14
C GLY A 132 18.64 8.22 -2.72
N GLY A 133 18.27 6.93 -2.72
CA GLY A 133 17.04 6.42 -3.33
C GLY A 133 15.73 6.87 -2.68
N ARG A 134 15.76 7.27 -1.40
CA ARG A 134 14.62 7.82 -0.63
C ARG A 134 13.36 6.91 -0.66
N PRO A 135 13.46 5.61 -0.27
CA PRO A 135 12.38 4.64 -0.45
C PRO A 135 11.12 5.01 0.34
N PHE A 136 11.28 5.48 1.58
CA PHE A 136 10.19 5.93 2.45
C PHE A 136 9.36 7.05 1.79
N LEU A 137 10.01 8.07 1.22
CA LEU A 137 9.31 9.20 0.60
C LEU A 137 8.54 8.79 -0.66
N VAL A 138 9.04 7.83 -1.44
CA VAL A 138 8.33 7.31 -2.61
C VAL A 138 7.09 6.53 -2.20
N VAL A 139 7.20 5.62 -1.22
CA VAL A 139 6.08 4.80 -0.77
C VAL A 139 5.04 5.64 -0.03
N ALA A 140 5.45 6.50 0.92
CA ALA A 140 4.53 7.37 1.65
C ALA A 140 3.79 8.34 0.71
N THR A 141 4.47 8.93 -0.28
CA THR A 141 3.82 9.80 -1.29
C THR A 141 2.88 9.01 -2.19
N ALA A 142 3.24 7.80 -2.62
CA ALA A 142 2.37 6.94 -3.43
C ALA A 142 1.10 6.54 -2.66
N HIS A 143 1.26 6.19 -1.38
CA HIS A 143 0.17 5.78 -0.51
C HIS A 143 -0.74 6.97 -0.14
N ALA A 144 -0.15 8.13 0.17
CA ALA A 144 -0.89 9.37 0.37
C ALA A 144 -1.69 9.76 -0.88
N ALA A 145 -1.08 9.74 -2.07
CA ALA A 145 -1.80 10.04 -3.32
C ALA A 145 -2.96 9.06 -3.59
N ARG A 146 -2.76 7.77 -3.31
CA ARG A 146 -3.80 6.75 -3.41
C ARG A 146 -4.96 7.03 -2.46
N ASN A 147 -4.68 7.29 -1.19
CA ASN A 147 -5.70 7.52 -0.18
C ASN A 147 -6.39 8.89 -0.33
N THR A 148 -5.70 9.91 -0.86
CA THR A 148 -6.31 11.19 -1.27
C THR A 148 -7.33 10.98 -2.36
N LEU A 149 -6.99 10.26 -3.44
CA LEU A 149 -7.92 9.98 -4.54
C LEU A 149 -9.12 9.15 -4.07
N ALA A 150 -8.89 8.12 -3.23
CA ALA A 150 -9.98 7.38 -2.60
C ALA A 150 -10.87 8.30 -1.73
N SER A 151 -10.26 9.19 -0.92
CA SER A 151 -10.97 10.09 -0.01
C SER A 151 -11.75 11.22 -0.69
N ILE A 152 -11.57 11.43 -2.00
CA ILE A 152 -12.34 12.40 -2.81
C ILE A 152 -13.49 11.69 -3.58
N LEU A 153 -13.45 10.37 -3.72
CA LEU A 153 -14.39 9.59 -4.55
C LEU A 153 -15.49 8.83 -3.76
N ILE A 154 -15.43 8.82 -2.42
CA ILE A 154 -16.39 8.16 -1.51
C ILE A 154 -16.84 9.11 -0.39
#